data_AF-A0A1D7W2I7-F1
#
_entry.id   AF-A0A1D7W2I7-F1
#
_cell.length_a   1.000
_cell.length_b   1.000
_cell.length_c   1.000
_cell.angle_alpha   90.00
_cell.angle_beta   90.00
_cell.angle_gamma   90.00
#
_symmetry.space_group_name_H-M   'P 1'
#
loop_
_entity.id
_entity.type
_entity.pdbx_description
1 polymer ?
#
loop_
_entity_poly.entity_id
_entity_poly.type
_entity_poly.pdbx_seq_one_letter_code
_entity_poly.pdbx_strand_id
1 'polypeptide(L)'
;MYPAATLECWSLPSRGYKGKQNTALRVDIITQLTRVFPALNWNGHQDICASDDNALDAVLAALVTYLVHQGLAVPPPPEANEVVLREGWIWLPETDAPSG
;
A
#
# COMPACT_ATOMS: atom_id res chain seq x y z
N MET A 1 -6.86 5.52 -3.51
CA MET A 1 -5.99 4.33 -3.41
C MET A 1 -6.67 3.35 -2.48
N TYR A 2 -6.58 2.04 -2.75
CA TYR A 2 -7.13 1.00 -1.88
C TYR A 2 -6.00 0.22 -1.21
N PRO A 3 -5.74 0.43 0.10
CA PRO A 3 -4.59 -0.17 0.79
C PRO A 3 -4.56 -1.69 0.70
N ALA A 4 -5.70 -2.34 0.96
CA ALA A 4 -5.80 -3.79 0.89
C ALA A 4 -5.49 -4.31 -0.53
N ALA A 5 -6.07 -3.71 -1.58
CA ALA A 5 -5.78 -4.11 -2.96
C ALA A 5 -4.32 -3.88 -3.35
N THR A 6 -3.71 -2.80 -2.86
CA THR A 6 -2.29 -2.49 -3.06
C THR A 6 -1.41 -3.59 -2.45
N LEU A 7 -1.73 -4.03 -1.22
CA LEU A 7 -1.04 -5.13 -0.56
C LEU A 7 -1.21 -6.45 -1.33
N GLU A 8 -2.40 -6.71 -1.90
CA GLU A 8 -2.64 -7.90 -2.74
C GLU A 8 -1.76 -7.89 -3.99
N CYS A 9 -1.57 -6.75 -4.66
CA CYS A 9 -0.66 -6.62 -5.80
C CYS A 9 0.78 -7.05 -5.46
N TRP A 10 1.24 -6.78 -4.23
CA TRP A 10 2.58 -7.16 -3.77
C TRP A 10 2.63 -8.51 -3.06
N SER A 11 1.55 -9.30 -3.10
CA SER A 11 1.43 -10.57 -2.36
C SER A 11 1.64 -10.46 -0.85
N LEU A 12 1.30 -9.31 -0.27
CA LEU A 12 1.40 -9.02 1.16
C LEU A 12 0.06 -9.29 1.88
N PRO A 13 0.07 -9.48 3.21
CA PRO A 13 -1.17 -9.65 3.97
C PRO A 13 -2.10 -8.44 3.82
N SER A 14 -3.23 -8.61 3.11
CA SER A 14 -4.17 -7.53 2.79
C SER A 14 -5.39 -7.46 3.72
N ARG A 15 -5.69 -8.56 4.42
CA ARG A 15 -6.89 -8.72 5.24
C ARG A 15 -6.56 -8.73 6.72
N GLY A 16 -7.41 -8.07 7.50
CA GLY A 16 -7.35 -8.14 8.96
C GLY A 16 -6.20 -7.36 9.60
N TYR A 17 -5.45 -6.52 8.88
CA TYR A 17 -4.40 -5.69 9.49
C TYR A 17 -4.94 -4.45 10.20
N LYS A 18 -6.21 -4.08 9.97
CA LYS A 18 -6.86 -2.91 10.60
C LYS A 18 -7.28 -3.18 12.04
N GLY A 19 -7.30 -2.16 12.88
CA GLY A 19 -7.72 -2.26 14.28
C GLY A 19 -6.58 -2.58 15.24
N LYS A 20 -6.70 -2.09 16.48
CA LYS A 20 -5.60 -2.03 17.47
C LYS A 20 -4.97 -3.40 17.78
N GLN A 21 -5.75 -4.47 17.72
CA GLN A 21 -5.32 -5.84 18.04
C GLN A 21 -4.40 -6.46 16.97
N ASN A 22 -4.34 -5.90 15.76
CA ASN A 22 -3.64 -6.49 14.62
C ASN A 22 -2.21 -5.95 14.41
N THR A 23 -1.59 -5.48 15.48
CA THR A 23 -0.23 -4.91 15.49
C THR A 23 0.80 -5.88 14.91
N ALA A 24 0.74 -7.17 15.27
CA ALA A 24 1.68 -8.17 14.75
C ALA A 24 1.62 -8.30 13.21
N LEU A 25 0.43 -8.23 12.63
CA LEU A 25 0.25 -8.30 11.18
C LEU A 25 0.79 -7.03 10.49
N ARG A 26 0.61 -5.85 11.10
CA ARG A 26 1.20 -4.60 10.58
C ARG A 26 2.73 -4.61 10.65
N VAL A 27 3.32 -5.17 11.72
CA VAL A 27 4.79 -5.36 11.81
C VAL A 27 5.30 -6.26 10.69
N ASP A 28 4.59 -7.34 10.38
CA ASP A 28 4.93 -8.22 9.26
C ASP A 28 4.84 -7.47 7.92
N ILE A 29 3.75 -6.73 7.67
CA ILE A 29 3.60 -5.89 6.48
C ILE A 29 4.76 -4.88 6.35
N ILE A 30 5.13 -4.17 7.42
CA ILE A 30 6.25 -3.22 7.43
C ILE A 30 7.57 -3.92 7.06
N THR A 31 7.81 -5.11 7.62
CA THR A 31 9.00 -5.92 7.33
C THR A 31 9.06 -6.30 5.86
N GLN A 32 7.94 -6.76 5.29
CA GLN A 32 7.87 -7.16 3.89
C GLN A 32 7.94 -5.96 2.95
N LEU A 33 7.29 -4.83 3.25
CA LEU A 33 7.41 -3.58 2.50
C LEU A 33 8.86 -3.09 2.41
N THR A 34 9.64 -3.23 3.48
CA THR A 34 11.06 -2.87 3.48
C THR A 34 11.88 -3.75 2.53
N ARG A 35 11.45 -5.00 2.30
CA ARG A 35 12.08 -5.89 1.32
C ARG A 35 11.65 -5.57 -0.12
N VAL A 36 10.38 -5.24 -0.31
CA VAL A 36 9.79 -4.85 -1.60
C VAL A 36 10.34 -3.51 -2.08
N PHE A 37 10.56 -2.57 -1.15
CA PHE A 37 11.10 -1.24 -1.40
C PHE A 37 12.38 -1.00 -0.58
N PRO A 38 13.54 -1.53 -0.99
CA PRO A 38 14.80 -1.38 -0.25
C PRO A 38 15.23 0.07 -0.03
N ALA A 39 14.80 0.98 -0.92
CA ALA A 39 15.07 2.42 -0.81
C ALA A 39 14.12 3.15 0.16
N LEU A 40 13.08 2.49 0.69
CA LEU A 40 12.13 3.09 1.63
C LEU A 40 12.82 3.33 2.98
N ASN A 41 13.05 4.59 3.30
CA ASN A 41 13.49 5.01 4.62
C ASN A 41 12.27 5.37 5.49
N TRP A 42 11.98 4.54 6.49
CA TRP A 42 10.92 4.77 7.45
C TRP A 42 11.18 5.92 8.44
N ASN A 43 12.43 6.39 8.54
CA ASN A 43 12.84 7.51 9.39
C ASN A 43 12.37 7.40 10.87
N GLY A 44 12.32 6.17 11.41
CA GLY A 44 11.89 5.90 12.78
C GLY A 44 10.37 5.84 13.00
N HIS A 45 9.55 5.91 11.94
CA HIS A 45 8.09 5.87 12.05
C HIS A 45 7.47 4.47 11.98
N GLN A 46 8.29 3.41 11.98
CA GLN A 46 7.79 2.02 11.93
C GLN A 46 6.82 1.71 13.08
N ASP A 47 7.14 2.13 14.31
CA ASP A 47 6.31 1.85 15.48
C ASP A 47 4.94 2.54 15.39
N ILE A 48 4.89 3.75 14.83
CA ILE A 48 3.63 4.47 14.58
C ILE A 48 2.78 3.66 13.59
N CYS A 49 3.37 3.23 12.46
CA CYS A 49 2.69 2.43 11.46
C CYS A 49 2.25 1.05 12.00
N ALA A 50 3.00 0.47 12.93
CA ALA A 50 2.65 -0.77 13.60
C ALA A 50 1.47 -0.57 14.57
N SER A 51 1.36 0.58 15.22
CA SER A 51 0.31 0.88 16.21
C SER A 51 -0.99 1.44 15.61
N ASP A 52 -0.92 2.09 14.46
CA ASP A 52 -2.04 2.77 13.80
C ASP A 52 -2.15 2.37 12.32
N ASP A 53 -3.23 1.68 11.96
CA ASP A 53 -3.46 1.28 10.57
C ASP A 53 -3.65 2.47 9.62
N ASN A 54 -4.09 3.63 10.09
CA ASN A 54 -4.19 4.83 9.26
C ASN A 54 -2.81 5.38 8.89
N ALA A 55 -1.84 5.29 9.80
CA ALA A 55 -0.46 5.68 9.52
C ALA A 55 0.18 4.74 8.47
N LEU A 56 -0.08 3.43 8.58
CA LEU A 56 0.34 2.48 7.57
C LEU A 56 -0.34 2.74 6.21
N ASP A 57 -1.65 3.01 6.21
CA ASP A 57 -2.42 3.34 5.00
C ASP A 57 -1.86 4.60 4.30
N ALA A 58 -1.39 5.59 5.06
CA ALA A 58 -0.76 6.79 4.51
C ALA A 58 0.57 6.49 3.81
N VAL A 59 1.39 5.59 4.36
CA VAL A 59 2.64 5.13 3.71
C VAL A 59 2.32 4.37 2.41
N LEU A 60 1.34 3.47 2.44
CA LEU A 60 0.87 2.76 1.24
C LEU A 60 0.39 3.75 0.16
N ALA A 61 -0.34 4.80 0.56
CA ALA A 61 -0.79 5.85 -0.35
C ALA A 61 0.40 6.55 -1.03
N ALA A 62 1.38 6.97 -0.24
CA ALA A 62 2.56 7.66 -0.74
C ALA A 62 3.37 6.78 -1.72
N LEU A 63 3.53 5.48 -1.41
CA LEU A 63 4.19 4.53 -2.30
C LEU A 63 3.46 4.39 -3.63
N VAL A 64 2.13 4.23 -3.61
CA VAL A 64 1.34 4.15 -4.85
C VAL A 64 1.46 5.45 -5.64
N THR A 65 1.37 6.61 -4.99
CA THR A 65 1.55 7.91 -5.67
C THR A 65 2.93 8.02 -6.33
N TYR A 66 3.98 7.54 -5.66
CA TYR A 66 5.32 7.47 -6.23
C TYR A 66 5.35 6.57 -7.48
N LEU A 67 4.77 5.37 -7.42
CA LEU A 67 4.72 4.46 -8.56
C LEU A 67 3.91 5.02 -9.74
N VAL A 68 2.80 5.69 -9.47
CA VAL A 68 2.02 6.42 -10.49
C VAL A 68 2.89 7.46 -11.17
N HIS A 69 3.69 8.22 -10.41
CA HIS A 69 4.59 9.22 -10.96
C HIS A 69 5.72 8.59 -11.82
N GLN A 70 6.17 7.38 -11.46
CA GLN A 70 7.15 6.61 -12.23
C GLN A 70 6.55 5.87 -13.45
N GLY A 71 5.22 5.89 -13.62
CA GLY A 71 4.54 5.11 -14.66
C GLY A 71 4.52 3.60 -14.38
N LEU A 72 4.70 3.19 -13.12
CA LEU A 72 4.72 1.79 -12.64
C LEU A 72 3.42 1.42 -11.91
N ALA A 73 2.32 2.06 -12.28
CA ALA A 73 1.00 1.81 -11.72
C ALA A 73 -0.03 1.77 -12.84
N VAL A 74 -1.03 0.92 -12.68
CA VAL A 74 -2.12 0.76 -13.64
C VAL A 74 -3.32 1.60 -13.23
N PRO A 75 -3.99 2.26 -14.20
CA PRO A 75 -5.26 2.92 -13.94
C PRO A 75 -6.34 1.87 -13.64
N PRO A 76 -7.45 2.29 -13.01
CA PRO A 76 -8.57 1.38 -12.81
C PRO A 76 -9.13 0.92 -14.16
N PRO A 77 -9.62 -0.32 -14.27
CA PRO A 77 -10.22 -0.82 -15.50
C PRO A 77 -11.51 -0.02 -15.82
N PRO A 78 -11.90 0.13 -17.10
CA PRO A 78 -13.04 0.97 -17.50
C PRO A 78 -14.36 0.61 -16.80
N GLU A 79 -14.53 -0.65 -16.44
CA GLU A 79 -15.71 -1.17 -15.74
C GLU A 79 -15.84 -0.63 -14.30
N ALA A 80 -14.74 -0.15 -13.71
CA ALA A 80 -14.71 0.46 -12.38
C ALA A 80 -14.98 1.97 -12.40
N ASN A 81 -15.25 2.59 -13.55
CA ASN A 81 -15.42 4.04 -13.68
C ASN A 81 -16.48 4.62 -12.75
N GLU A 82 -17.61 3.93 -12.54
CA GLU A 82 -18.64 4.42 -11.61
C GLU A 82 -18.16 4.47 -10.16
N VAL A 83 -17.32 3.52 -9.75
CA VAL A 83 -16.71 3.49 -8.42
C VAL A 83 -15.66 4.59 -8.31
N VAL A 84 -14.82 4.77 -9.33
CA VAL A 84 -13.82 5.83 -9.40
C VAL A 84 -14.46 7.23 -9.34
N LEU A 85 -15.60 7.42 -9.99
CA LEU A 85 -16.33 8.70 -9.95
C LEU A 85 -16.91 9.00 -8.57
N ARG A 86 -17.29 7.98 -7.80
CA ARG A 86 -17.88 8.13 -6.46
C ARG A 86 -16.84 8.20 -5.35
N GLU A 87 -15.81 7.37 -5.43
CA GLU A 87 -14.83 7.17 -4.36
C GLU A 87 -13.48 7.83 -4.66
N GLY A 88 -13.24 8.27 -5.90
CA GLY A 88 -12.01 8.92 -6.34
C GLY A 88 -10.94 7.96 -6.87
N TRP A 89 -9.68 8.40 -6.83
CA TRP A 89 -8.55 7.73 -7.47
C TRP A 89 -8.34 6.27 -7.02
N ILE A 90 -8.35 5.33 -7.97
CA ILE A 90 -7.99 3.91 -7.76
C ILE A 90 -6.87 3.53 -8.72
N TRP A 91 -5.64 3.93 -8.40
CA TRP A 91 -4.45 3.39 -9.06
C TRP A 91 -3.92 2.24 -8.21
N LEU A 92 -3.47 1.18 -8.90
CA LEU A 92 -2.82 0.04 -8.26
C LEU A 92 -1.40 -0.09 -8.82
N PRO A 93 -0.44 -0.57 -8.02
CA PRO A 93 0.88 -0.96 -8.54
C PRO A 93 0.73 -1.97 -9.68
N GLU A 94 1.67 -1.95 -10.63
CA GLU A 94 1.87 -3.12 -11.48
C GLU A 94 2.19 -4.35 -10.59
N THR A 95 1.73 -5.53 -11.00
CA THR A 95 1.73 -6.75 -10.16
C THR A 95 3.12 -7.20 -9.71
N ASP A 96 4.20 -6.70 -10.31
CA ASP A 96 5.55 -6.95 -9.87
C ASP A 96 6.10 -5.74 -9.10
N ALA A 97 6.73 -6.01 -7.95
CA ALA A 97 7.51 -5.01 -7.23
C ALA A 97 8.54 -4.37 -8.17
N PRO A 98 8.81 -3.05 -8.09
CA PRO A 98 9.83 -2.43 -8.93
C PRO A 98 11.14 -3.19 -8.77
N SER A 99 11.72 -3.62 -9.89
CA SER A 99 13.10 -4.12 -9.89
C SER A 99 13.99 -2.94 -9.49
N GLY A 100 14.55 -3.01 -8.28
CA GLY A 100 15.41 -1.96 -7.72
C GLY A 100 16.69 -1.74 -8.53
#